data_AF-O42518-F1
#
_entry.id   AF-O42518-F1
#
_cell.length_a   1.000
_cell.length_b   1.000
_cell.length_c   1.000
_cell.angle_alpha   90.00
_cell.angle_beta   90.00
_cell.angle_gamma   90.00
#
_symmetry.space_group_name_H-M   'P 1'
#
loop_
_entity.id
_entity.type
_entity.pdbx_description
1 polymer ?
#
loop_
_entity_poly.entity_id
_entity_poly.type
_entity_poly.pdbx_seq_one_letter_code
_entity_poly.pdbx_strand_id
1 'polypeptide(L)' 'SIEYSCPATNECEITKRRRKSCQACRFMKCLKVGMLKDG' A
#
# COMPACT_ATOMS: atom_id res chain seq x y z
N SER A 1 2.29 15.23 -6.96
CA SER A 1 1.74 14.17 -6.08
C SER A 1 2.22 12.82 -6.60
N ILE A 2 2.63 11.90 -5.72
CA ILE A 2 2.92 10.52 -6.14
C ILE A 2 1.60 9.77 -6.13
N GLU A 3 1.16 9.29 -7.30
CA GLU A 3 0.00 8.41 -7.41
C GLU A 3 0.44 6.96 -7.45
N TYR A 4 -0.01 6.18 -6.47
CA TYR A 4 0.23 4.75 -6.45
C TYR A 4 -0.89 4.03 -7.18
N SER A 5 -0.55 3.24 -8.20
CA SER A 5 -1.47 2.33 -8.86
C SER A 5 -1.21 0.89 -8.43
N CYS A 6 -2.28 0.12 -8.21
CA CYS A 6 -2.16 -1.32 -8.02
C CYS A 6 -2.08 -2.00 -9.39
N PRO A 7 -1.14 -2.94 -9.60
CA PRO A 7 -1.07 -3.72 -10.84
C PRO A 7 -2.12 -4.86 -10.92
N ALA A 8 -3.01 -4.95 -9.94
CA ALA A 8 -4.00 -6.03 -9.78
C ALA A 8 -5.34 -5.41 -9.30
N THR A 9 -6.03 -6.05 -8.36
CA THR A 9 -7.40 -5.68 -7.93
C THR A 9 -7.48 -4.82 -6.66
N ASN A 10 -6.39 -4.17 -6.23
CA ASN A 10 -6.29 -3.47 -4.94
C ASN A 10 -6.45 -4.36 -3.68
N GLU A 11 -6.39 -5.69 -3.82
CA GLU A 11 -6.55 -6.64 -2.71
C GLU A 11 -5.26 -7.42 -2.40
N CYS A 12 -4.11 -6.89 -2.82
CA CYS A 12 -2.83 -7.57 -2.63
C CYS A 12 -2.56 -7.85 -1.15
N GLU A 13 -2.26 -9.11 -0.83
CA GLU A 13 -1.75 -9.49 0.50
C GLU A 13 -0.37 -8.85 0.75
N ILE A 14 -0.25 -8.04 1.80
CA ILE A 14 0.99 -7.36 2.17
C ILE A 14 1.74 -8.16 3.25
N THR A 15 2.77 -8.89 2.80
CA THR A 15 3.74 -9.61 3.63
C THR A 15 5.15 -8.99 3.54
N LYS A 16 6.10 -9.41 4.39
CA LYS A 16 7.50 -8.92 4.34
C LYS A 16 8.13 -9.06 2.95
N ARG A 17 7.83 -10.17 2.25
CA ARG A 17 8.37 -10.46 0.91
C ARG A 17 7.66 -9.65 -0.19
N ARG A 18 6.34 -9.43 -0.09
CA ARG A 18 5.53 -8.82 -1.17
C ARG A 18 5.27 -7.32 -1.02
N ARG A 19 5.67 -6.69 0.09
CA ARG A 19 5.38 -5.26 0.36
C ARG A 19 5.92 -4.27 -0.68
N LYS A 20 6.96 -4.63 -1.44
CA LYS A 20 7.50 -3.77 -2.52
C LYS A 20 6.78 -3.97 -3.85
N SER A 21 6.07 -5.08 -4.03
CA SER A 21 5.39 -5.45 -5.27
C SER A 21 4.14 -4.61 -5.54
N CYS A 22 3.52 -4.03 -4.50
CA CYS A 22 2.37 -3.15 -4.65
C CYS A 22 2.44 -1.99 -3.66
N GLN A 23 2.79 -0.82 -4.17
CA GLN A 23 2.91 0.40 -3.37
C GLN A 23 1.52 0.92 -2.95
N ALA A 24 0.51 0.78 -3.81
CA ALA A 24 -0.87 1.18 -3.53
C ALA A 24 -1.49 0.41 -2.34
N CYS A 25 -1.51 -0.92 -2.42
CA CYS A 25 -2.06 -1.75 -1.33
C CYS A 25 -1.24 -1.62 -0.05
N ARG A 26 0.08 -1.44 -0.14
CA ARG A 26 0.92 -1.16 1.02
C ARG A 26 0.50 0.14 1.69
N PHE A 27 0.38 1.22 0.93
CA PHE A 27 -0.02 2.53 1.44
C PHE A 27 -1.42 2.47 2.05
N MET A 28 -2.39 1.86 1.36
CA MET A 28 -3.74 1.64 1.91
C MET A 28 -3.70 0.84 3.22
N LYS A 29 -2.88 -0.21 3.32
CA LYS A 29 -2.73 -0.97 4.57
C LYS A 29 -2.15 -0.10 5.69
N CYS A 30 -1.15 0.74 5.41
CA CYS A 30 -0.61 1.71 6.38
C CYS A 30 -1.72 2.62 6.92
N LEU A 31 -2.53 3.21 6.04
CA LEU A 31 -3.67 4.02 6.46
C LEU A 31 -4.69 3.24 7.30
N LYS A 32 -5.03 2.00 6.89
CA LYS A 32 -5.96 1.13 7.62
C LYS A 32 -5.50 0.78 9.03
N VAL A 33 -4.19 0.67 9.26
CA VAL A 33 -3.64 0.44 10.62
C VAL A 33 -3.45 1.74 11.42
N GLY A 34 -3.92 2.88 10.90
CA GLY A 34 -3.88 4.16 11.58
C GLY A 34 -2.56 4.91 11.45
N MET A 35 -1.67 4.52 10.51
CA MET A 35 -0.52 5.35 10.20
C MET A 35 -1.00 6.64 9.55
N LEU A 36 -0.63 7.77 10.13
CA LEU A 36 -0.89 9.06 9.52
C LEU A 36 -0.08 9.17 8.23
N LYS A 37 -0.71 9.75 7.21
CA LYS A 37 -0.01 10.41 6.12
C LYS A 37 0.64 11.64 6.73
N ASP A 38 1.77 11.49 7.39
CA ASP A 38 2.53 12.62 7.91
C ASP A 38 3.19 13.42 6.76
N GLY A 39 3.13 14.75 6.89
CA GLY A 39 4.09 15.75 6.39
C GLY A 39 4.35 15.81 4.90
#